data_AF-A0A3B0AW33-F1
#
_entry.id   AF-A0A3B0AW33-F1
#
_cell.length_a   1.000
_cell.length_b   1.000
_cell.length_c   1.000
_cell.angle_alpha   90.00
_cell.angle_beta   90.00
_cell.angle_gamma   90.00
#
_symmetry.space_group_name_H-M   'P 1'
#
loop_
_entity.id
_entity.type
_entity.pdbx_description
1 polymer ?
#
loop_
_entity_poly.entity_id
_entity_poly.type
_entity_poly.pdbx_seq_one_letter_code
_entity_poly.pdbx_strand_id
1 'polypeptide(L)'
;MNTESSRTTATTSQRKNLPMCQHQPTCPSADSTDREAAHLVAHHPEQGWSLLCNGVLHFEDTGELLPDGRVIAPHRPLDPGNVVTAA
;
A
#
# COMPACT_ATOMS: atom_id res chain seq x y z
N MET A 1 6.82 4.18 -44.15
CA MET A 1 7.66 4.21 -42.94
C MET A 1 7.10 5.27 -42.02
N ASN A 2 6.99 4.95 -40.73
CA ASN A 2 6.54 5.78 -39.61
C ASN A 2 5.01 5.75 -39.36
N THR A 3 4.52 4.64 -38.79
CA THR A 3 3.24 4.61 -38.07
C THR A 3 3.58 4.30 -36.61
N GLU A 4 3.86 5.35 -35.84
CA GLU A 4 4.20 5.23 -34.43
C GLU A 4 2.91 4.99 -33.64
N SER A 5 2.70 3.70 -33.37
CA SER A 5 1.65 3.18 -32.51
C SER A 5 2.06 3.43 -31.07
N SER A 6 1.64 4.55 -30.49
CA SER A 6 1.80 4.82 -29.05
C SER A 6 0.43 5.02 -28.44
N ARG A 7 -0.10 3.87 -28.02
CA ARG A 7 -1.34 3.63 -27.30
C ARG A 7 -1.44 4.55 -26.08
N THR A 8 -2.29 5.57 -26.16
CA THR A 8 -2.73 6.37 -25.01
C THR A 8 -3.39 5.46 -23.99
N THR A 9 -2.65 5.04 -22.96
CA THR A 9 -3.24 4.43 -21.77
C THR A 9 -3.86 5.56 -20.95
N ALA A 10 -5.10 5.89 -21.25
CA ALA A 10 -5.98 6.57 -20.32
C ALA A 10 -6.17 5.63 -19.13
N THR A 11 -5.30 5.72 -18.12
CA THR A 11 -5.53 5.09 -16.82
C THR A 11 -6.76 5.75 -16.24
N THR A 12 -7.91 5.14 -16.49
CA THR A 12 -9.17 5.52 -15.86
C THR A 12 -8.97 5.30 -14.36
N SER A 13 -8.64 6.37 -13.64
CA SER A 13 -8.64 6.44 -12.17
C SER A 13 -10.10 6.39 -11.70
N GLN A 14 -10.77 5.29 -12.02
CA GLN A 14 -12.15 5.00 -11.66
C GLN A 14 -12.22 3.52 -11.30
N ARG A 15 -11.30 3.05 -10.45
CA ARG A 15 -11.67 2.00 -9.52
C ARG A 15 -12.62 2.66 -8.54
N LYS A 16 -13.92 2.45 -8.81
CA LYS A 16 -15.04 2.60 -7.89
C LYS A 16 -14.53 2.42 -6.46
N ASN A 17 -14.87 3.36 -5.57
CA ASN A 17 -14.80 3.19 -4.12
C ASN A 17 -15.01 1.71 -3.78
N LEU A 18 -13.93 1.03 -3.39
CA LEU A 18 -14.04 -0.27 -2.75
C LEU A 18 -14.91 -0.08 -1.49
N PRO A 19 -15.69 -1.11 -1.12
CA PRO A 19 -16.87 -0.96 -0.27
C PRO A 19 -16.51 -0.20 0.98
N MET A 20 -17.25 0.87 1.26
CA MET A 20 -17.16 1.55 2.53
C MET A 20 -17.49 0.53 3.61
N CYS A 21 -16.46 0.04 4.29
CA CYS A 21 -16.57 -0.93 5.38
C CYS A 21 -17.61 -0.40 6.38
N GLN A 22 -18.47 -1.27 6.89
CA GLN A 22 -19.54 -0.86 7.84
C GLN A 22 -19.03 -0.73 9.29
N HIS A 23 -17.73 -0.49 9.48
CA HIS A 23 -17.13 -0.36 10.79
C HIS A 23 -17.50 0.99 11.44
N GLN A 24 -17.65 0.99 12.76
CA GLN A 24 -17.86 2.19 13.57
C GLN A 24 -16.75 2.24 14.65
N PRO A 25 -15.90 3.29 14.69
CA PRO A 25 -15.85 4.43 13.78
C PRO A 25 -15.52 4.05 12.33
N THR A 26 -15.94 4.90 11.39
CA THR A 26 -15.65 4.74 9.96
C THR A 26 -14.14 4.59 9.77
N CYS A 27 -13.74 3.58 9.01
CA CYS A 27 -12.32 3.37 8.72
C CYS A 27 -11.76 4.46 7.81
N PRO A 28 -10.51 4.86 8.02
CA PRO A 28 -9.84 5.84 7.17
C PRO A 28 -9.64 5.31 5.74
N SER A 29 -9.57 6.25 4.79
CA SER A 29 -9.20 5.93 3.42
C SER A 29 -7.78 5.38 3.33
N ALA A 30 -7.50 4.52 2.36
CA ALA A 30 -6.16 4.04 2.07
C ALA A 30 -5.18 5.18 1.73
N ASP A 31 -5.66 6.31 1.21
CA ASP A 31 -4.83 7.47 0.92
C ASP A 31 -4.53 8.34 2.16
N SER A 32 -5.25 8.13 3.27
CA SER A 32 -5.10 8.93 4.49
C SER A 32 -3.78 8.63 5.19
N THR A 33 -3.24 9.59 5.95
CA THR A 33 -2.00 9.38 6.73
C THR A 33 -2.18 8.36 7.86
N ASP A 34 -3.41 8.19 8.34
CA ASP A 34 -3.80 7.24 9.38
C ASP A 34 -4.39 5.94 8.83
N ARG A 35 -4.08 5.57 7.57
CA ARG A 35 -4.65 4.38 6.88
C ARG A 35 -4.50 3.06 7.64
N GLU A 36 -3.45 2.94 8.46
CA GLU A 36 -3.14 1.80 9.30
C GLU A 36 -4.15 1.60 10.45
N ALA A 37 -4.95 2.62 10.79
CA ALA A 37 -6.01 2.53 11.80
C ALA A 37 -7.29 1.84 11.28
N ALA A 38 -7.33 1.42 10.02
CA ALA A 38 -8.41 0.60 9.48
C ALA A 38 -8.44 -0.80 10.12
N HIS A 39 -9.62 -1.43 10.13
CA HIS A 39 -9.78 -2.74 10.75
C HIS A 39 -9.08 -3.83 9.95
N LEU A 40 -8.37 -4.72 10.65
CA LEU A 40 -7.78 -5.90 10.06
C LEU A 40 -8.88 -6.89 9.62
N VAL A 41 -8.75 -7.41 8.40
CA VAL A 41 -9.67 -8.43 7.83
C VAL A 41 -8.97 -9.75 7.51
N ALA A 42 -7.64 -9.75 7.38
CA ALA A 42 -6.83 -10.96 7.34
C ALA A 42 -5.48 -10.72 8.02
N HIS A 43 -5.01 -11.70 8.78
CA HIS A 43 -3.75 -11.65 9.51
C HIS A 43 -2.94 -12.89 9.17
N HIS A 44 -1.79 -12.72 8.53
CA HIS A 44 -0.91 -13.80 8.10
C HIS A 44 0.53 -13.54 8.57
N PRO A 45 0.79 -13.69 9.87
CA PRO A 45 2.13 -13.50 10.43
C PRO A 45 3.13 -14.49 9.82
N GLU A 46 2.70 -15.70 9.45
CA GLU A 46 3.59 -16.67 8.77
C GLU A 46 4.08 -16.19 7.38
N GLN A 47 3.41 -15.19 6.79
CA GLN A 47 3.81 -14.58 5.52
C GLN A 47 4.26 -13.12 5.67
N GLY A 48 4.24 -12.58 6.91
CA GLY A 48 4.69 -11.23 7.22
C GLY A 48 3.75 -10.11 6.78
N TRP A 49 2.43 -10.37 6.64
CA TRP A 49 1.47 -9.34 6.21
C TRP A 49 0.10 -9.43 6.88
N SER A 50 -0.61 -8.31 6.86
CA SER A 50 -2.01 -8.18 7.27
C SER A 50 -2.78 -7.36 6.23
N LEU A 51 -4.01 -7.77 5.93
CA LEU A 51 -4.90 -7.02 5.05
C LEU A 51 -5.87 -6.21 5.90
N LEU A 52 -5.97 -4.91 5.62
CA LEU A 52 -6.93 -4.00 6.22
C LEU A 52 -8.18 -3.85 5.34
N CYS A 53 -9.31 -3.50 5.96
CA CYS A 53 -10.59 -3.39 5.27
C CYS A 53 -10.66 -2.30 4.20
N ASN A 54 -9.79 -1.29 4.29
CA ASN A 54 -9.62 -0.25 3.26
C ASN A 54 -8.76 -0.73 2.07
N GLY A 55 -8.33 -1.99 2.08
CA GLY A 55 -7.56 -2.65 1.02
C GLY A 55 -6.04 -2.44 1.12
N VAL A 56 -5.55 -1.82 2.19
CA VAL A 56 -4.11 -1.70 2.46
C VAL A 56 -3.56 -3.03 2.94
N LEU A 57 -2.47 -3.50 2.32
CA LEU A 57 -1.64 -4.56 2.92
C LEU A 57 -0.56 -3.89 3.78
N HIS A 58 -0.57 -4.22 5.07
CA HIS A 58 0.45 -3.79 6.03
C HIS A 58 1.44 -4.93 6.26
N PHE A 59 2.73 -4.65 6.09
CA PHE A 59 3.82 -5.59 6.28
C PHE A 59 4.44 -5.44 7.67
N GLU A 60 5.03 -6.51 8.19
CA GLU A 60 5.67 -6.50 9.52
C GLU A 60 6.84 -5.52 9.63
N ASP A 61 7.46 -5.16 8.51
CA ASP A 61 8.55 -4.18 8.46
C ASP A 61 8.06 -2.73 8.45
N THR A 62 6.76 -2.48 8.68
CA THR A 62 6.05 -1.18 8.55
C THR A 62 5.87 -0.70 7.11
N GLY A 63 6.22 -1.51 6.11
CA GLY A 63 5.89 -1.24 4.72
C GLY A 63 4.39 -1.35 4.48
N GLU A 64 3.90 -0.65 3.45
CA GLU A 64 2.49 -0.76 3.04
C GLU A 64 2.37 -0.88 1.51
N LEU A 65 1.38 -1.65 1.07
CA LEU A 65 0.93 -1.68 -0.33
C LEU A 65 -0.52 -1.20 -0.40
N LEU A 66 -0.71 -0.08 -1.10
CA LEU A 66 -2.02 0.55 -1.28
C LEU A 66 -2.87 -0.21 -2.32
N PRO A 67 -4.21 -0.04 -2.31
CA PRO A 67 -5.12 -0.70 -3.26
C PRO A 67 -4.88 -0.34 -4.74
N ASP A 68 -4.22 0.78 -4.99
CA ASP A 68 -3.83 1.23 -6.33
C ASP A 68 -2.48 0.66 -6.79
N GLY A 69 -1.80 -0.09 -5.92
CA GLY A 69 -0.50 -0.70 -6.18
C GLY A 69 0.70 0.16 -5.81
N ARG A 70 0.49 1.34 -5.21
CA ARG A 70 1.59 2.17 -4.69
C ARG A 70 2.21 1.52 -3.46
N VAL A 71 3.54 1.57 -3.39
CA VAL A 71 4.32 1.07 -2.25
C VAL A 71 4.69 2.24 -1.35
N ILE A 72 4.44 2.09 -0.05
CA ILE A 72 4.97 2.94 1.02
C ILE A 72 6.13 2.18 1.64
N ALA A 73 7.31 2.80 1.60
CA ALA A 73 8.52 2.17 2.09
C ALA A 73 8.46 1.98 3.62
N PRO A 74 8.98 0.86 4.14
CA PRO A 74 9.09 0.63 5.57
C PRO A 74 9.91 1.73 6.26
N HIS A 75 9.49 2.09 7.48
CA HIS A 75 10.22 2.97 8.38
C HIS A 75 11.43 2.23 8.98
N ARG A 76 12.46 2.03 8.16
CA ARG A 76 13.78 1.66 8.67
C ARG A 76 14.40 2.91 9.33
N PRO A 77 14.79 2.87 10.61
CA PRO A 77 15.73 3.83 11.12
C PRO A 77 16.95 3.78 10.20
N LEU A 78 17.27 4.90 9.54
CA LEU A 78 18.56 5.06 8.90
C LEU A 78 19.58 5.00 10.04
N ASP A 79 20.21 3.86 10.26
CA ASP A 79 21.40 3.80 11.10
C ASP A 79 22.48 4.57 10.33
N PRO A 80 22.87 5.78 10.75
CA PRO A 80 23.87 6.55 10.02
C PRO A 80 25.29 5.98 10.25
N GLY A 81 25.43 4.84 10.92
CA GLY A 81 26.68 4.33 11.45
C GLY A 81 27.22 3.05 10.81
N ASN A 82 26.48 2.33 9.96
CA ASN A 82 27.01 1.06 9.44
C ASN A 82 26.53 0.66 8.03
N VAL A 83 26.92 1.46 7.03
CA VAL A 83 27.03 0.95 5.65
C VAL A 83 28.38 0.25 5.50
N VAL A 84 28.43 -1.05 5.83
CA VAL A 84 29.59 -1.87 5.45
C VAL A 84 29.53 -2.03 3.93
N THR A 85 30.39 -1.29 3.23
CA THR A 85 30.67 -1.56 1.82
C THR A 85 31.39 -2.91 1.74
N ALA A 86 30.76 -3.90 1.12
CA ALA A 86 31.44 -5.14 0.79
C ALA A 86 32.46 -4.86 -0.33
N ALA A 87 33.72 -5.27 -0.11
CA ALA A 87 34.81 -5.20 -1.07
C ALA A 87 34.88 -6.45 -1.95
#